data_AF-A0A959RR36-F1
#
_entry.id   AF-A0A959RR36-F1
#
_cell.length_a   1.000
_cell.length_b   1.000
_cell.length_c   1.000
_cell.angle_alpha   90.00
_cell.angle_beta   90.00
_cell.angle_gamma   90.00
#
_symmetry.space_group_name_H-M   'P 1'
#
loop_
_entity.id
_entity.type
_entity.pdbx_description
1 polymer ?
#
loop_
_entity_poly.entity_id
_entity_poly.type
_entity_poly.pdbx_seq_one_letter_code
_entity_poly.pdbx_strand_id
1 'polypeptide(L)'
;IKPIDNQELVARIRSGIRIHNLQNELKNIEHNKAIVELACTIGHKINNPLSSLKMSVDSMKDEIDIDNESIKDDLFVIEESLKRIQEFVKALQKLQSAEIMDYALDNKMLKM
;
A
#
# COMPACT_ATOMS: atom_id res chain seq x y z
N ILE A 1 -43.60 6.81 34.82
CA ILE A 1 -42.62 6.00 34.06
C ILE A 1 -43.44 4.95 33.30
N LYS A 2 -43.39 4.93 31.96
CA LYS A 2 -44.13 3.94 31.17
C LYS A 2 -43.49 2.56 31.42
N PRO A 3 -44.25 1.50 31.71
CA PRO A 3 -43.66 0.16 31.88
C PRO A 3 -42.92 -0.22 30.59
N ILE A 4 -41.67 -0.62 30.73
CA ILE A 4 -40.84 -1.07 29.61
C ILE A 4 -41.34 -2.47 29.25
N ASP A 5 -41.83 -2.64 28.02
CA ASP A 5 -42.18 -3.96 27.51
C ASP A 5 -40.89 -4.74 27.26
N ASN A 6 -40.81 -5.97 27.80
CA ASN A 6 -39.66 -6.85 27.60
C ASN A 6 -39.41 -7.12 26.11
N GLN A 7 -40.45 -7.15 25.27
CA GLN A 7 -40.30 -7.31 23.82
C GLN A 7 -39.64 -6.07 23.20
N GLU A 8 -40.03 -4.88 23.65
CA GLU A 8 -39.43 -3.62 23.21
C GLU A 8 -37.95 -3.54 23.63
N LEU A 9 -37.63 -3.96 24.86
CA LEU A 9 -36.25 -3.99 25.35
C LEU A 9 -35.38 -4.93 24.52
N VAL A 10 -35.86 -6.15 24.23
CA VAL A 10 -35.14 -7.12 23.39
C VAL A 10 -34.95 -6.57 21.97
N ALA A 11 -35.97 -5.93 21.39
CA ALA A 11 -35.88 -5.32 20.06
C ALA A 11 -34.84 -4.18 20.00
N ARG A 12 -34.77 -3.35 21.06
CA ARG A 12 -33.76 -2.29 21.21
C ARG A 12 -32.35 -2.85 21.33
N ILE A 13 -32.15 -3.89 22.16
CA ILE A 13 -30.84 -4.55 22.30
C ILE A 13 -30.38 -5.14 20.96
N ARG A 14 -31.27 -5.87 20.25
CA ARG A 14 -30.94 -6.44 18.92
C ARG A 14 -30.58 -5.36 17.91
N SER A 15 -31.33 -4.27 17.90
CA SER A 15 -31.05 -3.12 17.03
C SER A 15 -29.71 -2.48 17.37
N GLY A 16 -29.41 -2.30 18.66
CA GLY A 16 -28.13 -1.77 19.13
C GLY A 16 -26.94 -2.63 18.70
N ILE A 17 -27.03 -3.95 18.89
CA ILE A 17 -26.01 -4.91 18.45
C ILE A 17 -25.81 -4.82 16.93
N ARG A 18 -26.90 -4.77 16.16
CA ARG A 18 -26.82 -4.68 14.69
C ARG A 18 -26.16 -3.38 14.24
N ILE A 19 -26.52 -2.24 14.84
CA ILE A 19 -25.92 -0.94 14.54
C ILE A 19 -24.43 -0.97 14.85
N HIS A 20 -24.05 -1.49 16.02
CA HIS A 20 -22.64 -1.63 16.41
C HIS A 20 -21.85 -2.47 15.40
N ASN A 21 -22.40 -3.61 14.97
CA ASN A 21 -21.74 -4.47 13.99
C ASN A 21 -21.55 -3.76 12.63
N LEU A 22 -22.58 -3.07 12.14
CA LEU A 22 -22.52 -2.31 10.88
C LEU A 22 -21.52 -1.15 10.96
N GLN A 23 -21.44 -0.48 12.12
CA GLN A 23 -20.45 0.58 12.35
C GLN A 23 -19.02 0.04 12.33
N ASN A 24 -18.78 -1.14 12.92
CA ASN A 24 -17.47 -1.79 12.86
C ASN A 24 -17.10 -2.22 11.43
N GLU A 25 -18.08 -2.75 10.68
CA GLU A 25 -17.87 -3.12 9.27
C GLU A 25 -17.55 -1.89 8.41
N LEU A 26 -18.31 -0.80 8.57
CA LEU A 26 -18.06 0.46 7.88
C LEU A 26 -16.67 1.02 8.18
N LYS A 27 -16.27 1.02 9.46
CA LYS A 27 -14.93 1.46 9.88
C LYS A 27 -13.82 0.67 9.17
N ASN A 28 -13.98 -0.65 9.05
CA ASN A 28 -13.00 -1.50 8.37
C ASN A 28 -12.95 -1.21 6.86
N ILE A 29 -14.10 -0.99 6.23
CA ILE A 29 -14.20 -0.63 4.80
C ILE A 29 -13.50 0.71 4.54
N GLU A 30 -13.79 1.73 5.35
CA GLU A 30 -13.18 3.06 5.22
C GLU A 30 -11.66 3.00 5.42
N HIS A 31 -11.20 2.25 6.43
CA HIS A 31 -9.78 2.05 6.67
C HIS A 31 -9.07 1.38 5.50
N ASN A 32 -9.64 0.27 4.98
CA ASN A 32 -9.08 -0.43 3.83
C ASN A 32 -9.05 0.46 2.58
N LYS A 33 -10.11 1.22 2.33
CA LYS A 33 -10.17 2.18 1.22
C LYS A 33 -9.07 3.22 1.34
N ALA A 34 -8.90 3.83 2.51
CA ALA A 34 -7.88 4.85 2.74
C ALA A 34 -6.46 4.31 2.48
N ILE A 35 -6.16 3.08 2.90
CA ILE A 35 -4.86 2.45 2.66
C ILE A 35 -4.64 2.21 1.16
N VAL A 36 -5.64 1.68 0.44
CA VAL A 36 -5.55 1.43 -1.00
C VAL A 36 -5.33 2.72 -1.78
N GLU A 37 -6.10 3.77 -1.47
CA GLU A 37 -5.96 5.09 -2.08
C GLU A 37 -4.56 5.70 -1.81
N LEU A 38 -4.05 5.54 -0.58
CA LEU A 38 -2.72 5.98 -0.22
C LEU A 38 -1.63 5.18 -0.96
N ALA A 39 -1.74 3.86 -1.04
CA ALA A 39 -0.80 3.00 -1.76
C ALA A 39 -0.74 3.35 -3.25
N CYS A 40 -1.90 3.56 -3.88
CA CYS A 40 -1.99 4.02 -5.26
C CYS A 40 -1.31 5.39 -5.45
N THR A 41 -1.63 6.35 -4.57
CA THR A 41 -1.04 7.71 -4.61
C THR A 41 0.47 7.69 -4.44
N ILE A 42 0.98 6.96 -3.43
CA ILE A 42 2.41 6.81 -3.18
C ILE A 42 3.07 6.11 -4.36
N GLY A 43 2.47 5.04 -4.88
CA GLY A 43 2.96 4.33 -6.06
C GLY A 43 3.14 5.27 -7.24
N HIS A 44 2.15 6.09 -7.58
CA HIS A 44 2.31 7.10 -8.63
C HIS A 44 3.39 8.14 -8.32
N LYS A 45 3.43 8.66 -7.09
CA LYS A 45 4.43 9.67 -6.68
C LYS A 45 5.86 9.15 -6.68
N ILE A 46 6.09 7.87 -6.41
CA ILE A 46 7.41 7.23 -6.50
C ILE A 46 7.75 6.88 -7.95
N ASN A 47 6.76 6.42 -8.73
CA ASN A 47 7.00 6.04 -10.12
C ASN A 47 7.53 7.19 -10.98
N ASN A 48 7.09 8.42 -10.70
CA ASN A 48 7.53 9.61 -11.42
C ASN A 48 9.05 9.86 -11.30
N PRO A 49 9.64 10.09 -10.11
CA PRO A 49 11.08 10.26 -9.97
C PRO A 49 11.86 9.00 -10.37
N LEU A 50 11.29 7.80 -10.20
CA LEU A 50 11.93 6.55 -10.64
C LEU A 50 12.09 6.50 -12.16
N SER A 51 11.08 6.97 -12.91
CA SER A 51 11.13 7.05 -14.37
C SER A 51 12.21 8.02 -14.83
N SER A 52 12.30 9.20 -14.21
CA SER A 52 13.36 10.17 -14.49
C SER A 52 14.76 9.62 -14.16
N LEU A 53 14.90 8.93 -13.04
CA LEU A 53 16.17 8.31 -12.64
C LEU A 53 16.60 7.23 -13.62
N LYS A 54 15.65 6.39 -14.08
CA LYS A 54 15.92 5.39 -15.11
C LYS A 54 16.41 6.04 -16.41
N MET A 55 15.73 7.10 -16.87
CA MET A 55 16.17 7.84 -18.05
C MET A 55 17.58 8.41 -17.89
N SER A 56 17.92 8.95 -16.72
CA SER A 56 19.28 9.45 -16.45
C SER A 56 20.33 8.34 -16.50
N VAL A 57 20.03 7.16 -15.95
CA VAL A 57 20.93 5.99 -16.03
C VAL A 57 21.08 5.50 -17.47
N ASP A 58 19.99 5.45 -18.23
CA ASP A 58 20.02 5.08 -19.66
C ASP A 58 20.91 6.07 -20.45
N SER A 59 20.77 7.39 -20.21
CA SER A 59 21.65 8.40 -20.83
C SER A 59 23.11 8.26 -20.44
N MET A 60 23.41 7.93 -19.17
CA MET A 60 24.79 7.67 -18.73
C MET A 60 25.40 6.47 -19.48
N LYS A 61 24.61 5.42 -19.72
CA LYS A 61 25.08 4.25 -20.47
C LYS A 61 25.40 4.57 -21.93
N ASP A 62 24.69 5.51 -22.53
CA ASP A 62 24.92 5.96 -23.91
C ASP A 62 26.16 6.87 -24.03
N GLU A 63 26.49 7.64 -22.97
CA GLU A 63 27.60 8.60 -22.95
C GLU A 63 28.93 8.00 -22.47
N ILE A 64 28.89 6.95 -21.65
CA ILE A 64 30.08 6.34 -21.07
C ILE A 64 30.71 5.37 -22.08
N ASP A 65 31.99 5.58 -22.37
CA ASP A 65 32.81 4.59 -23.07
C ASP A 65 33.05 3.40 -22.13
N ILE A 66 32.43 2.27 -22.46
CA ILE A 66 32.20 1.15 -21.54
C ILE A 66 33.49 0.29 -21.36
N ASP A 67 34.69 0.83 -21.54
CA ASP A 67 35.93 0.05 -21.34
C ASP A 67 36.35 -0.07 -19.86
N ASN A 68 35.69 0.64 -18.95
CA ASN A 68 35.89 0.50 -17.51
C ASN A 68 34.90 -0.51 -16.90
N GLU A 69 35.40 -1.71 -16.57
CA GLU A 69 34.62 -2.82 -16.02
C GLU A 69 33.94 -2.49 -14.68
N SER A 70 34.59 -1.70 -13.80
CA SER A 70 33.99 -1.27 -12.52
C SER A 70 32.75 -0.41 -12.71
N ILE A 71 32.73 0.46 -13.72
CA ILE A 71 31.59 1.33 -14.01
C ILE A 71 30.42 0.50 -14.56
N LYS A 72 30.69 -0.57 -15.32
CA LYS A 72 29.65 -1.50 -15.78
C LYS A 72 28.96 -2.18 -14.61
N ASP A 73 29.74 -2.69 -13.66
CA ASP A 73 29.22 -3.42 -12.52
C ASP A 73 28.33 -2.52 -11.64
N ASP A 74 28.77 -1.28 -11.40
CA ASP A 74 27.99 -0.29 -10.65
C ASP A 74 26.67 0.05 -11.38
N LEU A 75 26.72 0.30 -12.69
CA LEU A 75 25.51 0.58 -13.49
C LEU A 75 24.56 -0.61 -13.50
N PHE A 76 25.07 -1.83 -13.57
CA PHE A 76 24.27 -3.05 -13.49
C PHE A 76 23.54 -3.16 -12.14
N VAL A 77 24.24 -2.90 -11.02
CA VAL A 77 23.64 -2.90 -9.68
C VAL A 77 22.56 -1.83 -9.55
N ILE A 78 22.79 -0.64 -10.11
CA ILE A 78 21.80 0.45 -10.14
C ILE A 78 20.56 0.01 -10.94
N GLU A 79 20.73 -0.54 -12.13
CA GLU A 79 19.62 -0.99 -12.98
C GLU A 79 18.77 -2.08 -12.29
N GLU A 80 19.40 -3.08 -11.70
CA GLU A 80 18.69 -4.14 -10.98
C GLU A 80 17.97 -3.58 -9.74
N SER A 81 18.56 -2.60 -9.06
CA SER A 81 17.90 -1.91 -7.94
C SER A 81 16.68 -1.11 -8.42
N LEU A 82 16.81 -0.35 -9.50
CA LEU A 82 15.71 0.40 -10.11
C LEU A 82 14.57 -0.52 -10.55
N LYS A 83 14.90 -1.66 -11.15
CA LYS A 83 13.93 -2.68 -11.57
C LYS A 83 13.17 -3.27 -10.39
N ARG A 84 13.86 -3.64 -9.31
CA ARG A 84 13.23 -4.12 -8.07
C ARG A 84 12.29 -3.07 -7.45
N ILE A 85 12.73 -1.81 -7.38
CA ILE A 85 11.88 -0.72 -6.89
C ILE A 85 10.65 -0.55 -7.79
N GLN A 86 10.83 -0.62 -9.10
CA GLN A 86 9.75 -0.51 -10.08
C GLN A 86 8.70 -1.62 -9.92
N GLU A 87 9.11 -2.83 -9.56
CA GLU A 87 8.22 -3.96 -9.26
C GLU A 87 7.39 -3.68 -8.00
N PHE A 88 8.02 -3.22 -6.91
CA PHE A 88 7.31 -2.85 -5.68
C PHE A 88 6.31 -1.70 -5.90
N VAL A 89 6.70 -0.68 -6.67
CA VAL A 89 5.83 0.44 -7.01
C VAL A 89 4.64 -0.01 -7.84
N LYS A 90 4.84 -0.91 -8.80
CA LYS A 90 3.74 -1.51 -9.58
C LYS A 90 2.82 -2.35 -8.72
N ALA A 91 3.36 -3.08 -7.74
CA ALA A 91 2.56 -3.84 -6.80
C ALA A 91 1.67 -2.89 -5.96
N LEU A 92 2.24 -1.79 -5.44
CA LEU A 92 1.51 -0.75 -4.70
C LEU A 92 0.37 -0.13 -5.53
N GLN A 93 0.62 0.20 -6.79
CA GLN A 93 -0.40 0.76 -7.70
C GLN A 93 -1.54 -0.21 -8.01
N LYS A 94 -1.29 -1.52 -7.92
CA LYS A 94 -2.27 -2.57 -8.19
C LYS A 94 -2.95 -3.11 -6.93
N LEU A 95 -2.66 -2.55 -5.76
CA LEU A 95 -3.25 -2.99 -4.50
C LEU A 95 -4.77 -2.81 -4.55
N GLN A 96 -5.53 -3.90 -4.39
CA GLN A 96 -7.00 -3.88 -4.37
C GLN A 96 -7.57 -3.98 -2.95
N SER A 97 -6.82 -4.56 -2.02
CA SER A 97 -7.19 -4.74 -0.63
C SER A 97 -5.97 -4.63 0.27
N ALA A 98 -6.13 -3.95 1.41
CA ALA A 98 -5.09 -3.85 2.42
C ALA A 98 -5.10 -5.10 3.30
N GLU A 99 -4.24 -6.08 3.00
CA GLU A 99 -3.94 -7.16 3.93
C GLU A 99 -2.74 -6.74 4.78
N ILE A 100 -2.94 -6.75 6.10
CA ILE A 100 -1.89 -6.38 7.05
C ILE A 100 -1.33 -7.66 7.65
N MET A 101 0.00 -7.81 7.61
CA MET A 101 0.71 -8.88 8.29
C MET A 101 1.55 -8.33 9.44
N ASP A 102 1.77 -9.16 10.46
CA ASP A 102 2.67 -8.82 11.55
C ASP A 102 4.10 -8.77 11.01
N TYR A 103 4.78 -7.67 11.32
CA TYR A 103 6.18 -7.41 11.03
C TYR A 103 6.92 -7.25 12.37
N ALA A 104 8.25 -7.35 12.36
CA ALA A 104 9.06 -7.46 13.56
C ALA A 104 8.65 -6.48 14.70
N LEU A 105 8.67 -7.00 15.93
CA LEU A 105 8.19 -6.34 17.16
C LEU A 105 6.66 -6.12 17.12
N ASP A 106 6.23 -4.86 17.10
CA ASP A 106 4.82 -4.44 17.08
C ASP A 106 4.44 -3.72 15.77
N ASN A 107 5.31 -3.82 14.76
CA ASN A 107 5.08 -3.17 13.49
C ASN A 107 4.19 -4.04 12.61
N LYS A 108 3.39 -3.39 11.77
CA LYS A 108 2.50 -4.06 10.83
C LYS A 108 2.87 -3.62 9.42
N MET A 109 2.88 -4.57 8.49
CA MET A 109 3.26 -4.31 7.11
C MET A 109 2.12 -4.67 6.16
N LEU A 110 2.01 -3.92 5.07
CA LEU A 110 1.16 -4.32 3.95
C LEU A 110 1.75 -5.55 3.30
N LYS A 111 0.92 -6.58 3.18
CA LYS A 111 1.25 -7.79 2.43
C LYS A 111 1.15 -7.47 0.94
N MET A 112 2.29 -7.59 0.25
CA MET A 112 2.51 -7.15 -1.13
C MET A 112 3.13 -8.25 -1.98
#